data_AF-A0A165HFH2-F1
#
_entry.id   AF-A0A165HFH2-F1
#
_cell.length_a   1.000
_cell.length_b   1.000
_cell.length_c   1.000
_cell.angle_alpha   90.00
_cell.angle_beta   90.00
_cell.angle_gamma   90.00
#
_symmetry.space_group_name_H-M   'P 1'
#
loop_
_entity.id
_entity.type
_entity.pdbx_description
1 polymer ?
#
loop_
_entity_poly.entity_id
_entity_poly.type
_entity_poly.pdbx_seq_one_letter_code
_entity_poly.pdbx_strand_id
1 'polypeptide(L)'
;MSHIKITKTEWEVMRVLWTQGECLSNEVISVLSEKHDWKPSTVKTLISRLAKKGYVGKHADGNRYRYYPTISEKESLQRTRAELAHHICSTKMGKYIAALIEENPLSHQDVELIAAAVQQKRKFALCKVPCNCVKGQCQCSDACCPNK
;
A
#
# COMPACT_ATOMS: atom_id res chain seq x y z
N MET A 1 13.29 -7.28 13.71
CA MET A 1 11.91 -7.66 13.36
C MET A 1 11.77 -7.54 11.86
N SER A 2 11.50 -8.66 11.18
CA SER A 2 11.44 -8.71 9.72
C SER A 2 10.32 -7.80 9.21
N HIS A 3 10.73 -6.78 8.45
CA HIS A 3 9.84 -5.85 7.77
C HIS A 3 9.18 -6.56 6.59
N ILE A 4 8.13 -7.31 6.88
CA ILE A 4 7.44 -8.09 5.87
C ILE A 4 6.38 -7.18 5.23
N LYS A 5 6.40 -7.15 3.89
CA LYS A 5 5.55 -6.33 3.03
C LYS A 5 4.58 -7.25 2.29
N ILE A 6 3.32 -6.83 2.16
CA ILE A 6 2.35 -7.48 1.28
C ILE A 6 2.73 -7.09 -0.15
N THR A 7 3.06 -8.07 -1.01
CA THR A 7 3.38 -7.78 -2.42
C THR A 7 2.14 -7.38 -3.19
N LYS A 8 2.31 -6.80 -4.39
CA LYS A 8 1.18 -6.45 -5.27
C LYS A 8 0.24 -7.64 -5.52
N THR A 9 0.77 -8.83 -5.72
CA THR A 9 -0.03 -10.04 -5.97
C THR A 9 -0.69 -10.57 -4.70
N GLU A 10 -0.02 -10.50 -3.56
CA GLU A 10 -0.62 -10.85 -2.26
C GLU A 10 -1.72 -9.85 -1.86
N TRP A 11 -1.61 -8.59 -2.27
CA TRP A 11 -2.61 -7.56 -1.98
C TRP A 11 -3.97 -7.91 -2.60
N GLU A 12 -3.98 -8.48 -3.80
CA GLU A 12 -5.21 -8.94 -4.44
C GLU A 12 -5.94 -10.01 -3.62
N VAL A 13 -5.20 -10.97 -3.05
CA VAL A 13 -5.75 -11.96 -2.11
C VAL A 13 -6.28 -11.30 -0.85
N MET A 14 -5.53 -10.35 -0.27
CA MET A 14 -5.97 -9.63 0.93
C MET A 14 -7.24 -8.82 0.69
N ARG A 15 -7.42 -8.19 -0.47
CA ARG A 15 -8.67 -7.49 -0.80
C ARG A 15 -9.90 -8.39 -0.75
N VAL A 16 -9.78 -9.63 -1.24
CA VAL A 16 -10.86 -10.60 -1.13
C VAL A 16 -11.13 -10.93 0.35
N LEU A 17 -10.08 -11.19 1.13
CA LEU A 17 -10.22 -11.53 2.55
C LEU A 17 -10.76 -10.38 3.41
N TRP A 18 -10.35 -9.14 3.16
CA TRP A 18 -10.91 -7.96 3.85
C TRP A 18 -12.38 -7.72 3.51
N THR A 19 -12.77 -8.01 2.26
CA THR A 19 -14.16 -7.83 1.82
C THR A 19 -15.08 -8.92 2.35
N GLN A 20 -14.63 -10.19 2.31
CA GLN A 20 -15.43 -11.34 2.73
C GLN A 20 -15.34 -11.63 4.23
N GLY A 21 -14.36 -11.05 4.93
CA GLY A 21 -14.06 -11.30 6.33
C GLY A 21 -13.40 -12.66 6.56
N GLU A 22 -14.02 -13.73 6.07
CA GLU A 22 -13.47 -15.08 6.13
C GLU A 22 -13.99 -15.94 4.98
N CYS A 23 -13.09 -16.65 4.30
CA CYS A 23 -13.48 -17.52 3.18
C CYS A 23 -12.54 -18.71 2.95
N LEU A 24 -13.01 -19.68 2.18
CA LEU A 24 -12.27 -20.83 1.70
C LEU A 24 -11.34 -20.45 0.55
N SER A 25 -10.24 -21.18 0.40
CA SER A 25 -9.31 -20.94 -0.72
C SER A 25 -9.97 -20.98 -2.11
N ASN A 26 -11.02 -21.80 -2.30
CA ASN A 26 -11.75 -21.87 -3.57
C ASN A 26 -12.60 -20.62 -3.85
N GLU A 27 -13.11 -19.96 -2.81
CA GLU A 27 -13.86 -18.71 -2.96
C GLU A 27 -12.92 -17.59 -3.40
N VAL A 28 -11.72 -17.52 -2.80
CA VAL A 28 -10.65 -16.62 -3.24
C VAL A 28 -10.26 -16.88 -4.69
N ILE A 29 -10.11 -18.15 -5.08
CA ILE A 29 -9.80 -18.54 -6.47
C ILE A 29 -10.89 -18.05 -7.43
N SER A 30 -12.16 -18.27 -7.08
CA SER A 30 -13.29 -17.86 -7.91
C SER A 30 -13.28 -16.35 -8.18
N VAL A 31 -13.18 -15.55 -7.11
CA VAL A 31 -13.17 -14.08 -7.23
C VAL A 31 -11.98 -13.59 -8.06
N LEU A 32 -10.79 -14.14 -7.82
CA LEU A 32 -9.60 -13.68 -8.54
C LEU A 32 -9.56 -14.14 -10.00
N SER A 33 -10.24 -15.24 -10.34
CA SER A 33 -10.30 -15.74 -11.71
C SER A 33 -11.06 -14.81 -12.68
N GLU A 34 -11.91 -13.92 -12.17
CA GLU A 34 -12.63 -12.92 -12.99
C GLU A 34 -11.70 -11.85 -13.57
N LYS A 35 -10.56 -11.61 -12.92
CA LYS A 35 -9.63 -10.52 -13.26
C LYS A 35 -8.23 -11.01 -13.61
N HIS A 36 -7.87 -12.22 -13.18
CA HIS A 36 -6.53 -12.77 -13.31
C HIS A 36 -6.56 -14.22 -13.79
N ASP A 37 -5.71 -14.57 -14.76
CA ASP A 37 -5.53 -15.95 -15.24
C ASP A 37 -4.66 -16.81 -14.30
N TRP A 38 -4.82 -16.66 -12.99
CA TRP A 38 -4.03 -17.39 -12.02
C TRP A 38 -4.54 -18.82 -11.85
N LYS A 39 -3.62 -19.79 -11.97
CA LYS A 39 -3.91 -21.17 -11.61
C LYS A 39 -4.30 -21.26 -10.13
N PRO A 40 -5.21 -22.19 -9.74
CA PRO A 40 -5.58 -22.42 -8.34
C PRO A 40 -4.40 -22.63 -7.39
N SER A 41 -3.33 -23.28 -7.87
CA SER A 41 -2.10 -23.48 -7.11
C SER A 41 -1.41 -22.17 -6.75
N THR A 42 -1.38 -21.19 -7.66
CA THR A 42 -0.80 -19.86 -7.42
C THR A 42 -1.52 -19.13 -6.28
N VAL A 43 -2.86 -19.11 -6.31
CA VAL A 43 -3.66 -18.47 -5.24
C VAL A 43 -3.40 -19.16 -3.89
N LYS A 44 -3.38 -20.50 -3.86
CA LYS A 44 -3.04 -21.25 -2.64
C LYS A 44 -1.63 -20.97 -2.14
N THR A 45 -0.66 -20.80 -3.03
CA THR A 45 0.71 -20.37 -2.67
C THR A 45 0.72 -18.96 -2.07
N LEU A 46 -0.04 -18.00 -2.64
CA LEU A 46 -0.13 -16.64 -2.12
C LEU A 46 -0.77 -16.62 -0.72
N ILE A 47 -1.88 -17.33 -0.51
CA ILE A 47 -2.51 -17.50 0.81
C ILE A 47 -1.52 -18.12 1.81
N SER A 48 -0.79 -19.16 1.40
CA SER A 48 0.20 -19.81 2.27
C SER A 48 1.35 -18.88 2.65
N ARG A 49 1.82 -18.04 1.72
CA ARG A 49 2.83 -17.01 2.01
C ARG A 49 2.29 -15.98 2.98
N LEU A 50 1.09 -15.46 2.76
CA LEU A 50 0.44 -14.51 3.66
C LEU A 50 0.25 -15.09 5.08
N ALA A 51 -0.10 -16.38 5.18
CA ALA A 51 -0.20 -17.07 6.46
C ALA A 51 1.17 -17.22 7.16
N LYS A 52 2.23 -17.59 6.42
CA LYS A 52 3.61 -17.60 6.97
C LYS A 52 4.07 -16.22 7.44
N LYS A 53 3.60 -15.16 6.78
CA LYS A 53 3.87 -13.76 7.14
C LYS A 53 3.03 -13.28 8.33
N GLY A 54 2.03 -14.05 8.76
CA GLY A 54 1.14 -13.69 9.85
C GLY A 54 0.08 -12.64 9.50
N TYR A 55 -0.20 -12.42 8.21
CA TYR A 55 -1.29 -11.52 7.74
C TYR A 55 -2.61 -12.23 7.50
N VAL A 56 -2.58 -13.55 7.44
CA VAL A 56 -3.75 -14.41 7.25
C VAL A 56 -3.71 -15.52 8.28
N GLY A 57 -4.78 -15.60 9.07
CA GLY A 57 -5.06 -16.73 9.95
C GLY A 57 -5.81 -17.81 9.18
N LYS A 58 -5.84 -19.01 9.75
CA LYS A 58 -6.70 -20.09 9.25
C LYS A 58 -7.23 -20.92 10.40
N HIS A 59 -8.42 -21.47 10.23
CA HIS A 59 -8.96 -22.49 11.13
C HIS A 59 -9.64 -23.61 10.34
N ALA A 60 -9.80 -24.77 10.97
CA ALA A 60 -10.40 -25.93 10.33
C ALA A 60 -11.92 -25.76 10.24
N ASP A 61 -12.48 -26.02 9.07
CA ASP A 61 -13.91 -26.08 8.78
C ASP A 61 -14.18 -27.45 8.12
N GLY A 62 -14.40 -28.47 8.96
CA GLY A 62 -14.46 -29.87 8.55
C GLY A 62 -13.13 -30.34 7.91
N ASN A 63 -13.19 -30.81 6.65
CA ASN A 63 -12.02 -31.21 5.88
C ASN A 63 -11.39 -30.06 5.07
N ARG A 64 -11.78 -28.81 5.36
CA ARG A 64 -11.30 -27.61 4.67
C ARG A 64 -10.73 -26.61 5.67
N TYR A 65 -10.09 -25.57 5.14
CA TYR A 65 -9.63 -24.43 5.94
C TYR A 65 -10.33 -23.17 5.48
N ARG A 66 -10.84 -22.42 6.45
CA ARG A 66 -11.21 -21.01 6.27
C ARG A 66 -10.03 -20.13 6.59
N TYR A 67 -9.90 -19.05 5.83
CA TYR A 67 -8.83 -18.08 5.93
C TYR A 67 -9.44 -16.70 6.24
N TYR A 68 -8.83 -15.98 7.16
CA TYR A 68 -9.28 -14.67 7.61
C TYR A 68 -8.09 -13.71 7.75
N PRO A 69 -8.27 -12.40 7.53
CA PRO A 69 -7.20 -11.42 7.70
C PRO A 69 -6.91 -11.20 9.19
N THR A 70 -5.64 -11.15 9.56
CA THR A 70 -5.18 -10.82 10.92
C THR A 70 -4.71 -9.37 11.05
N ILE A 71 -4.68 -8.65 9.93
CA ILE A 71 -4.35 -7.22 9.84
C ILE A 71 -5.47 -6.52 9.07
N SER A 72 -5.86 -5.31 9.47
CA SER A 72 -6.90 -4.54 8.76
C SER A 72 -6.35 -3.88 7.50
N GLU A 73 -7.22 -3.66 6.51
CA GLU A 73 -6.86 -2.93 5.27
C GLU A 73 -6.31 -1.53 5.59
N LYS A 74 -6.95 -0.83 6.53
CA LYS A 74 -6.52 0.50 6.99
C LYS A 74 -5.10 0.49 7.53
N GLU A 75 -4.77 -0.49 8.37
CA GLU A 75 -3.44 -0.62 8.96
C GLU A 75 -2.39 -0.97 7.89
N SER A 76 -2.70 -1.91 7.00
CA SER A 76 -1.83 -2.25 5.88
C SER A 76 -1.56 -1.05 4.98
N LEU A 77 -2.60 -0.28 4.65
CA LEU A 77 -2.48 0.92 3.82
C LEU A 77 -1.69 2.03 4.53
N GLN A 78 -1.87 2.22 5.83
CA GLN A 78 -1.08 3.17 6.62
C GLN A 78 0.41 2.82 6.59
N ARG A 79 0.76 1.54 6.75
CA ARG A 79 2.15 1.06 6.64
C ARG A 79 2.71 1.30 5.25
N THR A 80 1.96 0.97 4.19
CA THR A 80 2.37 1.22 2.80
C THR A 80 2.58 2.71 2.50
N ARG A 81 1.70 3.58 3.01
CA ARG A 81 1.85 5.05 2.88
C ARG A 81 3.13 5.55 3.55
N ALA A 82 3.41 5.06 4.76
CA ALA A 82 4.62 5.42 5.47
C ALA A 82 5.86 4.98 4.69
N GLU A 83 5.93 3.73 4.23
CA GLU A 83 7.04 3.23 3.42
C GLU A 83 7.23 4.04 2.13
N LEU A 84 6.15 4.32 1.41
CA LEU A 84 6.21 5.08 0.17
C LEU A 84 6.80 6.47 0.42
N ALA A 85 6.41 7.13 1.52
CA ALA A 85 6.97 8.42 1.90
C ALA A 85 8.48 8.35 2.22
N HIS A 86 8.99 7.21 2.76
CA HIS A 86 10.42 7.01 3.00
C HIS A 86 11.21 6.76 1.72
N HIS A 87 10.59 6.21 0.67
CA HIS A 87 11.25 5.94 -0.60
C HIS A 87 11.31 7.14 -1.56
N ILE A 88 10.57 8.22 -1.26
CA ILE A 88 10.50 9.42 -2.10
C ILE A 88 11.39 10.51 -1.49
N CYS A 89 12.23 11.13 -2.31
CA CYS A 89 12.97 12.32 -1.92
C CYS A 89 12.00 13.43 -1.48
N SER A 90 12.21 13.97 -0.29
CA SER A 90 11.35 15.02 0.32
C SER A 90 11.10 16.21 -0.61
N THR A 91 12.08 16.59 -1.42
CA THR A 91 11.98 17.72 -2.38
C THR A 91 11.06 17.41 -3.58
N LYS A 92 10.84 16.13 -3.89
CA LYS A 92 10.03 15.67 -5.02
C LYS A 92 8.61 15.27 -4.61
N MET A 93 8.33 15.16 -3.31
CA MET A 93 7.03 14.72 -2.79
C MET A 93 5.85 15.53 -3.35
N GLY A 94 5.97 16.86 -3.43
CA GLY A 94 4.90 17.71 -3.97
C GLY A 94 4.54 17.37 -5.43
N LYS A 95 5.54 17.11 -6.28
CA LYS A 95 5.33 16.71 -7.68
C LYS A 95 4.64 15.34 -7.78
N TYR A 96 5.02 14.41 -6.91
CA TYR A 96 4.41 13.09 -6.88
C TYR A 96 2.93 13.14 -6.47
N ILE A 97 2.60 13.93 -5.45
CA ILE A 97 1.20 14.14 -5.04
C ILE A 97 0.39 14.78 -6.17
N ALA A 98 0.95 15.78 -6.87
CA ALA A 98 0.28 16.41 -8.02
C ALA A 98 -0.02 15.40 -9.14
N ALA A 99 0.95 14.56 -9.51
CA ALA A 99 0.75 13.52 -10.50
C ALA A 99 -0.35 12.51 -10.09
N LEU A 100 -0.41 12.11 -8.81
CA LEU A 100 -1.48 11.22 -8.33
C LEU A 100 -2.87 11.86 -8.44
N ILE A 101 -2.99 13.18 -8.24
CA ILE A 101 -4.26 13.90 -8.40
C ILE A 101 -4.67 13.95 -9.87
N GLU A 102 -3.71 14.14 -10.79
CA GLU A 102 -3.95 14.24 -12.23
C GLU A 102 -4.27 12.89 -12.89
N GLU A 103 -3.59 11.82 -12.47
CA GLU A 103 -3.66 10.50 -13.13
C GLU A 103 -4.80 9.61 -12.64
N ASN A 104 -5.45 9.94 -11.51
CA ASN A 104 -6.47 9.09 -10.89
C ASN A 104 -7.85 9.75 -10.90
N PRO A 105 -8.93 8.98 -11.13
CA PRO A 105 -10.28 9.51 -10.99
C PRO A 105 -10.54 9.92 -9.54
N LEU A 106 -11.05 11.14 -9.36
CA LEU A 106 -11.43 11.72 -8.07
C LEU A 106 -12.83 12.30 -8.17
N SER A 107 -13.64 12.10 -7.13
CA SER A 107 -14.95 12.74 -7.04
C SER A 107 -14.81 14.22 -6.62
N HIS A 108 -15.88 15.00 -6.82
CA HIS A 108 -15.92 16.37 -6.30
C HIS A 108 -15.65 16.44 -4.79
N GLN A 109 -16.17 15.47 -4.02
CA GLN A 109 -15.93 15.41 -2.58
C GLN A 109 -14.46 15.13 -2.24
N ASP A 110 -13.79 14.29 -3.02
CA ASP A 110 -12.35 14.01 -2.83
C ASP A 110 -11.51 15.27 -3.09
N VAL A 111 -11.85 16.02 -4.15
CA VAL A 111 -11.15 17.28 -4.49
C VAL A 111 -11.31 18.31 -3.38
N GLU A 112 -12.51 18.48 -2.83
CA GLU A 112 -12.75 19.39 -1.69
C GLU A 112 -11.97 18.98 -0.44
N LEU A 113 -11.94 17.67 -0.13
CA LEU A 113 -11.14 17.14 0.97
C LEU A 113 -9.66 17.45 0.80
N ILE A 114 -9.11 17.27 -0.41
CA ILE A 114 -7.71 17.54 -0.72
C ILE A 114 -7.43 19.05 -0.63
N ALA A 115 -8.32 19.90 -1.17
CA ALA A 115 -8.19 21.35 -1.12
C ALA A 115 -8.14 21.86 0.32
N ALA A 116 -9.01 21.37 1.20
CA ALA A 116 -9.01 21.70 2.62
C ALA A 116 -7.69 21.29 3.30
N ALA A 117 -7.16 20.10 2.99
CA ALA A 117 -5.88 19.65 3.51
C ALA A 117 -4.70 20.54 3.05
N VAL A 118 -4.70 20.96 1.78
CA VAL A 118 -3.70 21.89 1.23
C VAL A 118 -3.80 23.26 1.90
N GLN A 119 -5.01 23.79 2.09
CA GLN A 119 -5.24 25.08 2.76
C GLN A 119 -4.69 25.05 4.19
N GLN A 120 -4.94 23.95 4.93
CA GLN A 120 -4.39 23.79 6.27
C GLN A 120 -2.85 23.70 6.24
N LYS A 121 -2.28 22.92 5.31
CA LYS A 121 -0.81 22.77 5.16
C LYS A 121 -0.12 24.09 4.84
N ARG A 122 -0.78 24.99 4.10
CA ARG A 122 -0.24 26.31 3.72
C ARG A 122 0.17 27.15 4.92
N LYS A 123 -0.52 27.03 6.05
CA LYS A 123 -0.25 27.81 7.28
C LYS A 123 1.14 27.52 7.89
N PHE A 124 1.71 26.36 7.59
CA PHE A 124 3.01 25.91 8.14
C PHE A 124 3.90 25.31 7.05
N ALA A 125 3.70 25.71 5.80
CA ALA A 125 4.54 25.29 4.69
C ALA A 125 5.93 25.96 4.79
N LEU A 126 6.96 25.20 4.46
CA LEU A 126 8.35 25.69 4.44
C LEU A 126 8.61 26.43 3.12
N CYS A 127 9.46 27.47 3.17
CA CYS A 127 9.92 28.16 1.95
C CYS A 127 10.72 27.23 1.02
N LYS A 128 11.52 26.32 1.59
CA LYS A 128 12.26 25.28 0.87
C LYS A 128 12.29 24.00 1.70
N VAL A 129 11.91 22.87 1.08
CA VAL A 129 12.00 21.56 1.72
C VAL A 129 13.46 21.06 1.60
N PRO A 130 14.14 20.70 2.70
CA PRO A 130 15.49 20.15 2.62
C PRO A 130 15.46 18.73 2.06
N CYS A 131 16.50 18.37 1.29
CA CYS A 131 16.69 17.00 0.81
C CYS A 131 17.00 16.05 1.98
N ASN A 132 16.39 14.86 1.96
CA ASN A 132 16.63 13.78 2.92
C ASN A 132 17.37 12.57 2.33
N CYS A 133 17.88 12.68 1.10
CA CYS A 133 18.56 11.57 0.43
C CYS A 133 20.02 11.43 0.87
N VAL A 134 20.51 10.19 0.87
CA VAL A 134 21.95 9.91 1.04
C VAL A 134 22.72 10.34 -0.22
N LYS A 135 23.99 10.73 -0.07
CA LYS A 135 24.87 11.08 -1.19
C LYS A 135 24.84 10.00 -2.28
N GLY A 136 24.58 10.40 -3.52
CA GLY A 136 24.47 9.49 -4.67
C GLY A 136 23.06 8.95 -4.95
N GLN A 137 22.09 9.13 -4.05
CA GLN A 137 20.70 8.69 -4.27
C GLN A 137 19.81 9.73 -4.96
N CYS A 138 20.32 10.93 -5.24
CA CYS A 138 19.53 11.97 -5.90
C CYS A 138 20.35 12.79 -6.90
N GLN A 139 19.64 13.33 -7.90
CA GLN A 139 20.15 14.27 -8.90
C GLN A 139 19.63 15.69 -8.65
N CYS A 140 19.29 16.04 -7.40
CA CYS A 140 18.78 17.38 -7.10
C CYS A 140 19.90 18.40 -7.37
N SER A 141 19.78 19.17 -8.45
CA SER A 141 20.72 20.24 -8.78
C SER A 141 20.55 21.42 -7.83
N ASP A 142 21.71 21.89 -7.35
CA ASP A 142 21.97 23.14 -6.64
C ASP A 142 21.67 23.20 -5.12
N ALA A 143 22.78 23.07 -4.37
CA ALA A 143 23.00 23.52 -2.99
C ALA A 143 22.22 22.81 -1.86
N CYS A 144 22.15 21.47 -1.85
CA CYS A 144 21.30 20.74 -0.89
C CYS A 144 21.97 19.62 -0.06
N CYS A 145 23.30 19.62 0.08
CA CYS A 145 23.97 18.78 1.08
C CYS A 145 24.54 19.67 2.20
N PRO A 146 23.80 19.95 3.28
CA PRO A 146 24.30 20.73 4.41
C PRO A 146 25.11 19.89 5.41
N ASN A 147 25.64 18.73 5.02
CA ASN A 147 26.62 18.00 5.83
C ASN A 147 27.94 17.94 5.05
N LYS A 148 28.79 18.91 5.35
CA LYS A 148 30.25 18.77 5.26
C LYS A 148 30.71 17.76 6.30
#